data_AF-A0A6S7CFI4-F1
#
_entry.id   AF-A0A6S7CFI4-F1
#
_cell.length_a   1.000
_cell.length_b   1.000
_cell.length_c   1.000
_cell.angle_alpha   90.00
_cell.angle_beta   90.00
_cell.angle_gamma   90.00
#
_symmetry.space_group_name_H-M   'P 1'
#
loop_
_entity.id
_entity.type
_entity.pdbx_description
1 polymer ?
#
loop_
_entity_poly.entity_id
_entity_poly.type
_entity_poly.pdbx_seq_one_letter_code
_entity_poly.pdbx_strand_id
1 'polypeptide(L)'
;MELISITADVQPVPSEFHHARIFTNQMIGRLQDSNSAARSLRMAGYRILDEDAVPEDGGKPILMVDLQGRDAEGLLNQCDASTRHAAGRITALYQGVRLIVQGAAC
;
A
#
# COMPACT_ATOMS: atom_id res chain seq x y z
N MET A 1 43.33 -13.98 -34.58
CA MET A 1 41.88 -13.78 -34.37
C MET A 1 41.54 -14.56 -33.12
N GLU A 2 41.60 -13.91 -31.96
CA GLU A 2 41.41 -14.58 -30.68
C GLU A 2 39.91 -14.68 -30.35
N LEU A 3 39.45 -15.89 -30.03
CA LEU A 3 38.10 -16.15 -29.54
C LEU A 3 38.04 -15.75 -28.06
N ILE A 4 37.22 -14.76 -27.75
CA ILE A 4 36.88 -14.39 -26.37
C ILE A 4 35.91 -15.45 -25.83
N SER A 5 36.41 -16.35 -24.99
CA SER A 5 35.58 -17.28 -24.24
C SER A 5 34.94 -16.55 -23.06
N ILE A 6 33.65 -16.24 -23.15
CA ILE A 6 32.87 -15.69 -22.03
C ILE A 6 32.56 -16.84 -21.06
N THR A 7 33.52 -17.19 -20.21
CA THR A 7 33.25 -17.93 -18.97
C THR A 7 32.98 -16.91 -17.87
N ALA A 8 31.86 -16.19 -17.99
CA ALA A 8 31.33 -15.47 -16.84
C ALA A 8 30.66 -16.51 -15.94
N ASP A 9 31.10 -16.56 -14.68
CA ASP A 9 30.49 -17.34 -13.61
C ASP A 9 29.02 -16.95 -13.44
N VAL A 10 28.13 -17.55 -14.23
CA VAL A 10 26.68 -17.44 -14.04
C VAL A 10 26.32 -18.31 -12.84
N GLN A 11 26.40 -17.73 -11.65
CA GLN A 11 25.89 -18.37 -10.44
C GLN A 11 24.37 -18.53 -10.60
N PRO A 12 23.81 -19.75 -10.48
CA PRO A 12 22.38 -19.94 -10.52
C PRO A 12 21.77 -19.25 -9.30
N VAL A 13 21.07 -18.14 -9.54
CA VAL A 13 20.23 -17.51 -8.52
C VAL A 13 19.07 -18.47 -8.26
N PRO A 14 18.72 -18.78 -7.00
CA PRO A 14 17.51 -19.53 -6.72
C PRO A 14 16.34 -18.80 -7.35
N SER A 15 15.74 -19.40 -8.38
CA SER A 15 14.41 -19.02 -8.84
C SER A 15 13.48 -19.31 -7.69
N GLU A 16 13.15 -18.31 -6.86
CA GLU A 16 11.94 -18.39 -6.06
C GLU A 16 10.80 -18.57 -7.05
N PHE A 17 10.32 -19.81 -7.18
CA PHE A 17 9.09 -20.09 -7.89
C PHE A 17 7.98 -19.43 -7.06
N HIS A 18 7.72 -18.15 -7.32
CA HIS A 18 6.51 -17.53 -6.84
C HIS A 18 5.35 -18.32 -7.42
N HIS A 19 4.61 -19.04 -6.57
CA HIS A 19 3.36 -19.66 -6.98
C HIS A 19 2.53 -18.62 -7.72
N ALA A 20 2.02 -18.97 -8.90
CA ALA A 20 1.17 -18.08 -9.67
C ALA A 20 0.07 -17.56 -8.74
N ARG A 21 0.03 -16.25 -8.49
CA ARG A 21 -1.04 -15.63 -7.71
C ARG A 21 -2.33 -15.82 -8.52
N ILE A 22 -3.13 -16.80 -8.14
CA ILE A 22 -4.47 -16.98 -8.67
C ILE A 22 -5.28 -15.81 -8.13
N PHE A 23 -5.55 -14.82 -8.98
CA PHE A 23 -6.41 -13.69 -8.64
C PHE A 23 -7.85 -14.19 -8.57
N THR A 24 -8.27 -14.59 -7.37
CA THR A 24 -9.68 -14.91 -7.11
C THR A 24 -10.54 -13.66 -7.28
N ASN A 25 -11.84 -13.82 -7.52
CA ASN A 25 -12.77 -12.68 -7.62
C ASN A 25 -12.71 -11.78 -6.37
N GLN A 26 -12.46 -12.37 -5.21
CA GLN A 26 -12.27 -11.64 -3.96
C GLN A 26 -11.01 -10.77 -3.99
N MET A 27 -9.89 -11.30 -4.51
CA MET A 27 -8.65 -10.54 -4.68
C MET A 27 -8.81 -9.39 -5.66
N ILE A 28 -9.51 -9.62 -6.78
CA ILE A 28 -9.80 -8.57 -7.77
C ILE A 28 -10.63 -7.45 -7.13
N GLY A 29 -11.66 -7.81 -6.35
CA GLY A 29 -12.47 -6.83 -5.61
C GLY A 29 -11.64 -6.01 -4.63
N ARG A 30 -10.74 -6.64 -3.86
CA ARG A 30 -9.83 -5.95 -2.94
C ARG A 30 -8.89 -4.98 -3.64
N LEU A 31 -8.32 -5.40 -4.78
CA LEU A 31 -7.48 -4.52 -5.60
C LEU A 31 -8.27 -3.34 -6.17
N GLN A 32 -9.51 -3.57 -6.60
CA GLN A 32 -10.37 -2.51 -7.10
C GLN A 32 -10.69 -1.49 -6.01
N ASP A 33 -11.07 -1.94 -4.82
CA ASP A 33 -11.32 -1.09 -3.64
C ASP A 33 -10.08 -0.26 -3.29
N SER A 34 -8.92 -0.93 -3.18
CA SER A 34 -7.63 -0.30 -2.90
C SER A 34 -7.28 0.78 -3.93
N ASN A 35 -7.34 0.45 -5.22
CA ASN A 35 -7.01 1.36 -6.30
C ASN A 35 -7.96 2.57 -6.37
N SER A 36 -9.26 2.35 -6.13
CA SER A 36 -10.25 3.42 -6.12
C SER A 36 -9.97 4.42 -5.00
N ALA A 37 -9.76 3.92 -3.78
CA ALA A 37 -9.43 4.74 -2.62
C ALA A 37 -8.10 5.49 -2.82
N ALA A 38 -7.06 4.78 -3.26
CA ALA A 38 -5.74 5.36 -3.49
C ALA A 38 -5.76 6.43 -4.59
N ARG A 39 -6.55 6.25 -5.66
CA ARG A 39 -6.75 7.28 -6.69
C ARG A 39 -7.48 8.50 -6.14
N SER A 40 -8.53 8.30 -5.34
CA SER A 40 -9.28 9.40 -4.73
C SER A 40 -8.40 10.24 -3.79
N LEU A 41 -7.61 9.58 -2.93
CA LEU A 41 -6.66 10.24 -2.03
C LEU A 41 -5.57 11.02 -2.79
N ARG A 42 -5.04 10.47 -3.89
CA ARG A 42 -4.08 11.19 -4.76
C ARG A 42 -4.71 12.44 -5.38
N MET A 43 -5.97 12.37 -5.83
CA MET A 43 -6.70 13.53 -6.36
C MET A 43 -6.97 14.59 -5.29
N ALA A 44 -7.17 14.18 -4.03
CA ALA A 44 -7.26 15.09 -2.88
C ALA A 44 -5.91 15.71 -2.48
N GLY A 45 -4.81 15.25 -3.07
CA GLY A 45 -3.46 15.78 -2.87
C GLY A 45 -2.69 15.09 -1.74
N TYR A 46 -3.10 13.91 -1.31
CA TYR A 46 -2.34 13.07 -0.39
C TYR A 46 -1.38 12.14 -1.15
N ARG A 47 -0.28 11.76 -0.51
CA ARG A 47 0.68 10.81 -1.08
C ARG A 47 0.43 9.42 -0.50
N ILE A 48 0.32 8.43 -1.38
CA ILE A 48 0.29 7.01 -0.99
C ILE A 48 1.74 6.52 -0.95
N LEU A 49 2.13 5.96 0.20
CA LEU A 49 3.48 5.43 0.43
C LEU A 49 3.56 3.93 0.18
N ASP A 50 2.52 3.21 0.59
CA ASP A 50 2.46 1.75 0.48
C ASP A 50 1.01 1.28 0.38
N GLU A 51 0.81 0.13 -0.26
CA GLU A 51 -0.50 -0.48 -0.48
C GLU A 51 -0.44 -1.98 -0.19
N ASP A 52 -1.24 -2.43 0.78
CA ASP A 52 -1.44 -3.85 1.08
C ASP A 52 -2.89 -4.25 0.79
N ALA A 53 -3.09 -4.87 -0.37
CA ALA A 53 -4.40 -5.36 -0.80
C ALA A 53 -4.81 -6.69 -0.12
N VAL A 54 -3.87 -7.43 0.48
CA VAL A 54 -4.12 -8.74 1.10
C VAL A 54 -3.39 -8.84 2.44
N PRO A 55 -3.84 -8.06 3.43
CA PRO A 55 -3.25 -8.11 4.74
C PRO A 55 -3.41 -9.49 5.37
N GLU A 56 -2.41 -9.88 6.15
CA GLU A 56 -2.32 -11.22 6.77
C GLU A 56 -3.50 -11.53 7.70
N ASP A 57 -4.13 -10.49 8.26
CA ASP A 57 -5.33 -10.60 9.09
C ASP A 57 -6.62 -10.91 8.31
N GLY A 58 -6.53 -11.02 6.98
CA GLY A 58 -7.67 -11.28 6.10
C GLY A 58 -8.65 -10.12 6.00
N GLY A 59 -8.35 -8.95 6.59
CA GLY A 59 -9.20 -7.78 6.63
C GLY A 59 -9.30 -7.03 5.29
N LYS A 60 -9.83 -5.80 5.36
CA LYS A 60 -9.90 -4.87 4.24
C LYS A 60 -8.50 -4.40 3.82
N PRO A 61 -8.30 -3.95 2.56
CA PRO A 61 -7.03 -3.39 2.12
C PRO A 61 -6.52 -2.29 3.05
N ILE A 62 -5.20 -2.13 3.12
CA ILE A 62 -4.52 -1.11 3.93
C ILE A 62 -3.74 -0.20 2.99
N LEU A 63 -3.90 1.12 3.16
CA LEU A 63 -3.10 2.13 2.49
C LEU A 63 -2.29 2.91 3.53
N MET A 64 -0.99 3.04 3.29
CA MET A 64 -0.16 3.97 4.06
C MET A 64 -0.14 5.32 3.36
N VAL A 65 -0.52 6.36 4.08
CA VAL A 65 -0.77 7.70 3.53
C VAL A 65 0.12 8.73 4.23
N ASP A 66 0.80 9.56 3.45
CA ASP A 66 1.54 10.71 3.91
C ASP A 66 0.72 11.98 3.66
N LEU A 67 0.59 12.79 4.71
CA LEU A 67 -0.14 14.05 4.67
C LEU A 67 0.60 15.15 3.91
N GLN A 68 1.89 14.97 3.59
CA GLN A 68 2.69 15.93 2.83
C GLN A 68 2.69 17.31 3.50
N GLY A 69 2.83 17.34 4.83
CA GLY A 69 2.84 18.56 5.64
C GLY A 69 1.47 19.21 5.86
N ARG A 70 0.38 18.57 5.45
CA ARG A 70 -1.00 19.00 5.75
C ARG A 70 -1.43 18.50 7.13
N ASP A 71 -2.43 19.18 7.70
CA ASP A 71 -3.10 18.68 8.90
C ASP A 71 -3.93 17.42 8.59
N ALA A 72 -4.01 16.53 9.58
CA ALA A 72 -4.76 15.29 9.51
C ALA A 72 -6.28 15.52 9.47
N GLU A 73 -6.80 16.57 10.13
CA GLU A 73 -8.25 16.79 10.24
C GLU A 73 -8.97 16.84 8.88
N GLY A 74 -8.35 17.44 7.87
CA GLY A 74 -8.92 17.47 6.51
C GLY A 74 -9.11 16.08 5.90
N LEU A 75 -8.23 15.13 6.20
CA LEU A 75 -8.35 13.73 5.78
C LEU A 75 -9.38 12.99 6.65
N LEU A 76 -9.33 13.18 7.96
CA LEU A 76 -10.17 12.44 8.91
C LEU A 76 -11.65 12.80 8.77
N ASN A 77 -11.98 14.05 8.40
CA ASN A 77 -13.35 14.47 8.09
C ASN A 77 -13.95 13.78 6.85
N GLN A 78 -13.11 13.19 5.99
CA GLN A 78 -13.55 12.39 4.84
C GLN A 78 -13.60 10.89 5.14
N CYS A 79 -13.19 10.49 6.34
CA CYS A 79 -13.14 9.09 6.76
C CYS A 79 -14.43 8.71 7.50
N ASP A 80 -14.87 7.47 7.32
CA ASP A 80 -16.04 6.90 8.00
C ASP A 80 -15.77 6.73 9.51
N ALA A 81 -14.52 6.46 9.87
CA ALA A 81 -14.05 6.35 11.24
C ALA A 81 -12.56 6.69 11.33
N SER A 82 -12.10 7.15 12.50
CA SER A 82 -10.67 7.32 12.78
C SER A 82 -10.32 7.05 14.23
N THR A 83 -9.07 6.65 14.46
CA THR A 83 -8.48 6.43 15.79
C THR A 83 -7.11 7.09 15.84
N ARG A 84 -6.90 7.96 16.83
CA ARG A 84 -5.60 8.57 17.14
C ARG A 84 -4.97 7.79 18.29
N HIS A 85 -3.81 7.20 18.06
CA HIS A 85 -3.05 6.50 19.10
C HIS A 85 -2.14 7.47 19.85
N ALA A 86 -1.85 7.17 21.12
CA ALA A 86 -1.01 8.02 21.98
C ALA A 86 0.41 8.29 21.44
N ALA A 87 0.92 7.45 20.53
CA ALA A 87 2.22 7.60 19.87
C ALA A 87 2.18 8.43 18.58
N GLY A 88 1.09 9.17 18.31
CA GLY A 88 0.94 9.99 17.11
C GLY A 88 0.61 9.23 15.82
N ARG A 89 0.45 7.90 15.89
CA ARG A 89 -0.07 7.09 14.78
C ARG A 89 -1.57 7.32 14.66
N ILE A 90 -2.03 7.61 13.45
CA ILE A 90 -3.47 7.71 13.15
C ILE A 90 -3.86 6.56 12.23
N THR A 91 -4.96 5.91 12.56
CA THR A 91 -5.62 4.93 11.69
C THR A 91 -7.02 5.42 11.33
N ALA A 92 -7.49 5.13 10.12
CA ALA A 92 -8.80 5.56 9.67
C ALA A 92 -9.44 4.55 8.70
N LEU A 93 -10.73 4.70 8.46
CA LEU A 93 -11.48 3.96 7.45
C LEU A 93 -11.96 4.94 6.39
N TYR A 94 -11.56 4.73 5.15
CA TYR A 94 -11.90 5.59 4.01
C TYR A 94 -12.48 4.75 2.89
N GLN A 95 -13.77 4.94 2.59
CA GLN A 95 -14.47 4.16 1.55
C GLN A 95 -14.34 2.64 1.77
N GLY A 96 -14.34 2.20 3.04
CA GLY A 96 -14.15 0.80 3.41
C GLY A 96 -12.70 0.27 3.32
N VAL A 97 -11.72 1.11 2.98
CA VAL A 97 -10.28 0.81 2.97
C VAL A 97 -9.63 1.38 4.23
N ARG A 98 -8.72 0.62 4.85
CA ARG A 98 -8.02 1.02 6.07
C ARG A 98 -6.86 1.95 5.72
N LEU A 99 -6.71 3.03 6.47
CA LEU A 99 -5.61 3.97 6.30
C LEU A 99 -4.69 3.91 7.51
N ILE A 100 -3.38 3.97 7.26
CA ILE A 100 -2.35 4.28 8.25
C ILE A 100 -1.75 5.62 7.83
N VAL A 101 -1.93 6.65 8.65
CA VAL A 101 -1.43 7.99 8.33
C VAL A 101 -0.06 8.18 8.97
N GLN A 102 0.92 8.55 8.15
CA GLN A 102 2.28 8.86 8.53
C GLN A 102 2.52 10.37 8.44
N GLY A 103 3.30 10.93 9.38
CA GLY A 103 3.68 12.34 9.35
C GLY A 103 2.68 13.33 9.96
N ALA A 104 1.68 12.86 10.71
CA ALA A 104 0.87 13.75 11.54
C ALA A 104 1.73 14.28 12.71
N ALA A 105 2.30 15.48 12.56
CA ALA A 105 2.73 16.25 13.71
C ALA A 105 1.49 16.47 14.58
N CYS A 106 1.48 15.87 15.77
CA CYS A 106 0.46 16.14 16.77
C CYS A 106 0.69 17.52 17.40
#